data_AF-A0A1B6F779-F1
#
_entry.id   AF-A0A1B6F779-F1
#
_cell.length_a   1.000
_cell.length_b   1.000
_cell.length_c   1.000
_cell.angle_alpha   90.00
_cell.angle_beta   90.00
_cell.angle_gamma   90.00
#
_symmetry.space_group_name_H-M   'P 1'
#
loop_
_entity.id
_entity.type
_entity.pdbx_description
1 polymer ?
#
loop_
_entity_poly.entity_id
_entity_poly.type
_entity_poly.pdbx_seq_one_letter_code
_entity_poly.pdbx_strand_id
1 'polypeptide(L)'
;LQYSPRTGAKQQLGQFTVSWPQPNETSLFDGTAVFNRITNAYFQIAEISVTIHRMEVFRMEFAYDSRNRISQTRTYTRNVGVNMYTNIKNLTWDADGQLAAVEAQEPWGFKYDDNGNMLSLTYRGNTIPMEYNVMDRIVKFGEGMYRYDNRGLVVQNAREEKFHYNAKGLLTRATKRGRFDVRYYYD
;
A
#
# COMPACT_ATOMS: atom_id res chain seq x y z
N LEU A 1 20.61 13.84 -14.99
CA LEU A 1 20.94 13.50 -13.59
C LEU A 1 22.16 14.32 -13.22
N GLN A 2 22.11 15.08 -12.13
CA GLN A 2 23.22 15.91 -11.66
C GLN A 2 23.43 15.69 -10.16
N TYR A 3 24.69 15.74 -9.73
CA TYR A 3 25.11 15.54 -8.36
C TYR A 3 25.96 16.73 -7.89
N SER A 4 25.91 17.02 -6.60
CA SER A 4 26.76 17.99 -5.93
C SER A 4 28.21 17.52 -6.01
N PRO A 5 29.14 18.32 -6.58
CA PRO A 5 30.55 17.95 -6.62
C PRO A 5 31.22 17.97 -5.24
N ARG A 6 30.60 18.62 -4.25
CA ARG A 6 31.11 18.71 -2.86
C ARG A 6 30.65 17.55 -1.98
N THR A 7 29.41 17.11 -2.14
CA THR A 7 28.78 16.15 -1.21
C THR A 7 28.37 14.83 -1.87
N GLY A 8 28.44 14.73 -3.20
CA GLY A 8 27.91 13.59 -3.95
C GLY A 8 26.38 13.46 -3.93
N ALA A 9 25.68 14.38 -3.27
CA ALA A 9 24.22 14.34 -3.15
C ALA A 9 23.55 14.67 -4.48
N LYS A 10 22.42 14.00 -4.81
CA LYS A 10 21.64 14.29 -6.02
C LYS A 10 21.14 15.74 -6.01
N GLN A 11 21.37 16.49 -7.07
CA GLN A 11 20.85 17.86 -7.21
C GLN A 11 19.72 17.95 -8.22
N GLN A 12 19.75 17.11 -9.27
CA GLN A 12 18.72 17.12 -10.30
C GLN A 12 18.40 15.70 -10.80
N LEU A 13 17.12 15.38 -10.87
CA LEU A 13 16.57 14.13 -11.37
C LEU A 13 15.50 14.43 -12.43
N GLY A 14 15.88 14.34 -13.71
CA GLY A 14 15.01 14.79 -14.81
C GLY A 14 14.67 16.28 -14.64
N GLN A 15 13.37 16.59 -14.56
CA GLN A 15 12.85 17.94 -14.33
C GLN A 15 12.87 18.38 -12.86
N PHE A 16 13.14 17.46 -11.92
CA PHE A 16 13.07 17.74 -10.50
C PHE A 16 14.41 18.26 -9.97
N THR A 17 14.36 19.37 -9.26
CA THR A 17 15.45 19.86 -8.40
C THR A 17 15.29 19.24 -7.01
N VAL A 18 16.38 18.71 -6.46
CA VAL A 18 16.41 18.07 -5.13
C VAL A 18 17.09 19.00 -4.13
N SER A 19 16.50 19.17 -2.95
CA SER A 19 17.09 19.96 -1.87
C SER A 19 16.84 19.34 -0.48
N TRP A 20 17.62 19.80 0.51
CA TRP A 20 17.53 19.40 1.91
C TRP A 20 17.45 20.65 2.78
N PRO A 21 16.25 21.24 2.97
CA PRO A 21 16.09 22.46 3.75
C PRO A 21 16.51 22.27 5.22
N GLN A 22 16.28 21.08 5.76
CA GLN A 22 16.71 20.63 7.08
C GLN A 22 17.37 19.24 6.98
N PRO A 23 18.19 18.81 7.96
CA PRO A 23 18.82 17.49 7.94
C PRO A 23 17.83 16.31 7.81
N ASN A 24 16.62 16.47 8.33
CA ASN A 24 15.56 15.47 8.28
C ASN A 24 14.53 15.72 7.16
N GLU A 25 14.77 16.68 6.28
CA GLU A 25 13.82 17.09 5.24
C GLU A 25 14.42 16.88 3.85
N THR A 26 13.61 16.35 2.93
CA THR A 26 13.97 16.21 1.52
C THR A 26 12.85 16.79 0.66
N SER A 27 13.20 17.73 -0.19
CA SER A 27 12.27 18.43 -1.07
C SER A 27 12.60 18.19 -2.54
N LEU A 28 11.57 17.97 -3.35
CA LEU A 28 11.64 17.86 -4.81
C LEU A 28 10.77 18.95 -5.44
N PHE A 29 11.32 19.72 -6.37
CA PHE A 29 10.61 20.81 -7.04
C PHE A 29 10.73 20.70 -8.56
N ASP A 30 9.61 20.83 -9.29
CA ASP A 30 9.56 20.74 -10.75
C ASP A 30 9.22 22.05 -11.48
N GLY A 31 9.19 23.19 -10.78
CA GLY A 31 8.71 24.46 -11.31
C GLY A 31 7.27 24.81 -10.91
N THR A 32 6.45 23.79 -10.61
CA THR A 32 5.01 23.94 -10.32
C THR A 32 4.66 23.41 -8.93
N ALA A 33 5.12 22.21 -8.62
CA ALA A 33 4.82 21.47 -7.40
C ALA A 33 6.10 21.24 -6.57
N VAL A 34 5.93 21.27 -5.25
CA VAL A 34 6.92 20.88 -4.27
C VAL A 34 6.44 19.62 -3.57
N PHE A 35 7.24 18.57 -3.60
CA PHE A 35 7.02 17.32 -2.87
C PHE A 35 7.99 17.30 -1.70
N ASN A 36 7.47 17.13 -0.48
CA ASN A 36 8.29 17.13 0.72
C ASN A 36 8.21 15.79 1.46
N ARG A 37 9.31 15.44 2.12
CA ARG A 37 9.40 14.30 3.04
C ARG A 37 10.18 14.72 4.28
N ILE A 38 9.60 14.53 5.46
CA ILE A 38 10.23 14.78 6.75
C ILE A 38 10.38 13.44 7.50
N THR A 39 11.55 13.20 8.10
CA THR A 39 11.80 12.05 8.97
C THR A 39 11.85 12.43 10.45
N ASN A 40 11.49 11.48 11.33
CA ASN A 40 11.68 11.62 12.77
C ASN A 40 13.13 11.29 13.19
N ALA A 41 13.41 11.31 14.50
CA ALA A 41 14.73 11.00 15.07
C ALA A 41 15.20 9.54 14.84
N TYR A 42 14.27 8.63 14.53
CA TYR A 42 14.55 7.24 14.16
C TYR A 42 14.66 7.05 12.64
N PHE A 43 14.72 8.15 11.88
CA PHE A 43 14.76 8.17 10.41
C PHE A 43 13.53 7.56 9.73
N GLN A 44 12.44 7.35 10.46
CA GLN A 44 11.15 6.94 9.89
C GLN A 44 10.46 8.16 9.28
N ILE A 45 9.70 7.95 8.21
CA ILE A 45 8.92 9.02 7.58
C ILE A 45 7.86 9.49 8.58
N ALA A 46 7.95 10.75 9.01
CA ALA A 46 6.99 11.39 9.89
C ALA A 46 5.92 12.14 9.10
N GLU A 47 6.31 12.73 7.97
CA GLU A 47 5.41 13.49 7.10
C GLU A 47 5.82 13.37 5.64
N ILE A 48 4.82 13.33 4.75
CA ILE A 48 4.96 13.66 3.34
C ILE A 48 3.92 14.71 2.94
N SER A 49 4.28 15.63 2.04
CA SER A 49 3.34 16.64 1.57
C SER A 49 3.55 17.02 0.11
N VAL A 50 2.51 17.57 -0.51
CA VAL A 50 2.53 18.11 -1.87
C VAL A 50 1.93 19.51 -1.84
N THR A 51 2.71 20.48 -2.31
CA THR A 51 2.30 21.87 -2.46
C THR A 51 2.32 22.25 -3.94
N ILE A 52 1.19 22.71 -4.48
CA ILE A 52 1.06 23.17 -5.87
C ILE A 52 0.72 24.65 -5.84
N HIS A 53 1.49 25.50 -6.55
CA HIS A 53 1.30 26.96 -6.55
C HIS A 53 1.11 27.55 -5.14
N ARG A 54 1.93 27.09 -4.17
CA ARG A 54 1.91 27.50 -2.74
C ARG A 54 0.68 27.06 -1.94
N MET A 55 -0.18 26.21 -2.51
CA MET A 55 -1.26 25.55 -1.78
C MET A 55 -0.85 24.13 -1.45
N GLU A 56 -0.80 23.79 -0.16
CA GLU A 56 -0.71 22.39 0.26
C GLU A 56 -2.01 21.66 -0.13
N VAL A 57 -1.91 20.79 -1.12
CA VAL A 57 -3.05 20.02 -1.65
C VAL A 57 -3.16 18.65 -0.98
N PHE A 58 -2.05 18.15 -0.44
CA PHE A 58 -1.96 16.87 0.23
C PHE A 58 -0.91 16.90 1.33
N ARG A 59 -1.23 16.30 2.47
CA ARG A 59 -0.26 15.99 3.53
C ARG A 59 -0.65 14.71 4.22
N MET A 60 0.33 13.87 4.53
CA MET A 60 0.14 12.65 5.29
C MET A 60 1.18 12.55 6.40
N GLU A 61 0.70 12.45 7.64
CA GLU A 61 1.51 12.28 8.84
C GLU A 61 1.44 10.83 9.33
N PHE A 62 2.53 10.36 9.93
CA PHE A 62 2.67 9.01 10.47
C PHE A 62 3.13 9.06 11.93
N ALA A 63 2.42 8.34 12.80
CA ALA A 63 2.88 8.03 14.14
C ALA A 63 3.27 6.55 14.22
N TYR A 64 4.22 6.24 15.10
CA TYR A 64 4.74 4.90 15.31
C TYR A 64 4.56 4.48 16.77
N ASP A 65 4.35 3.18 17.00
CA ASP A 65 4.39 2.60 18.34
C ASP A 65 5.83 2.33 18.80
N SER A 66 5.98 1.83 20.03
CA SER A 66 7.28 1.49 20.61
C SER A 66 8.01 0.34 19.91
N ARG A 67 7.34 -0.39 19.01
CA ARG A 67 7.91 -1.45 18.18
C ARG A 67 8.17 -0.97 16.75
N ASN A 68 8.17 0.34 16.50
CA ASN A 68 8.43 0.96 15.20
C ASN A 68 7.39 0.63 14.12
N ARG A 69 6.18 0.23 14.50
CA ARG A 69 5.06 -0.02 13.57
C ARG A 69 4.18 1.22 13.50
N ILE A 70 3.58 1.48 12.35
CA ILE A 70 2.65 2.62 12.20
C ILE A 70 1.46 2.40 13.14
N SER A 71 1.22 3.34 14.04
CA SER A 71 0.10 3.34 14.99
C SER A 71 -1.01 4.31 14.58
N GLN A 72 -0.68 5.33 13.78
CA GLN A 72 -1.66 6.26 13.26
C GLN A 72 -1.20 6.85 11.92
N THR A 73 -2.16 7.07 11.02
CA THR A 73 -1.97 7.92 9.84
C THR A 73 -2.99 9.05 9.84
N ARG A 74 -2.55 10.28 9.53
CA ARG A 74 -3.45 11.42 9.31
C ARG A 74 -3.25 11.94 7.91
N THR A 75 -4.29 11.90 7.10
CA THR A 75 -4.26 12.42 5.72
C THR A 75 -5.09 13.68 5.64
N TYR A 76 -4.52 14.73 5.08
CA TYR A 76 -5.14 16.01 4.79
C TYR A 76 -5.20 16.15 3.27
N THR A 77 -6.38 16.39 2.72
CA THR A 77 -6.55 16.62 1.28
C THR A 77 -7.37 17.86 1.03
N ARG A 78 -6.75 18.83 0.34
CA ARG A 78 -7.36 20.12 0.02
C ARG A 78 -7.64 20.18 -1.47
N ASN A 79 -8.92 20.25 -1.81
CA ASN A 79 -9.35 20.57 -3.17
C ASN A 79 -9.78 22.03 -3.26
N VAL A 80 -9.56 22.67 -4.40
CA VAL A 80 -10.07 24.02 -4.65
C VAL A 80 -11.59 24.00 -4.59
N GLY A 81 -12.19 24.80 -3.71
CA GLY A 81 -13.65 24.89 -3.56
C GLY A 81 -14.30 23.82 -2.68
N VAL A 82 -13.53 22.95 -2.02
CA VAL A 82 -14.05 21.96 -1.05
C VAL A 82 -13.37 22.17 0.30
N ASN A 83 -14.12 21.95 1.38
CA ASN A 83 -13.57 21.96 2.73
C ASN A 83 -12.46 20.93 2.89
N MET A 84 -11.53 21.24 3.79
CA MET A 84 -10.45 20.35 4.18
C MET A 84 -11.00 19.00 4.61
N TYR A 85 -10.63 17.92 3.91
CA TYR A 85 -10.94 16.56 4.35
C TYR A 85 -9.76 16.00 5.13
N THR A 86 -10.02 15.61 6.37
CA THR A 86 -9.04 14.95 7.24
C THR A 86 -9.48 13.50 7.48
N ASN A 87 -8.63 12.55 7.12
CA ASN A 87 -8.82 11.13 7.39
C ASN A 87 -7.81 10.67 8.44
N ILE A 88 -8.29 10.26 9.60
CA ILE A 88 -7.46 9.69 10.66
C ILE A 88 -7.74 8.19 10.72
N LYS A 89 -6.67 7.40 10.75
CA LYS A 89 -6.73 5.96 10.95
C LYS A 89 -5.81 5.58 12.11
N ASN A 90 -6.33 4.90 13.13
CA ASN A 90 -5.52 4.27 14.15
C ASN A 90 -5.33 2.80 13.80
N LEU A 91 -4.10 2.31 13.89
CA LEU A 91 -3.75 0.94 13.57
C LEU A 91 -3.35 0.22 14.85
N THR A 92 -3.97 -0.94 15.10
CA THR A 92 -3.62 -1.81 16.22
C THR A 92 -3.07 -3.12 15.70
N TRP A 93 -2.18 -3.72 16.48
CA TRP A 93 -1.43 -4.90 16.11
C TRP A 93 -1.61 -5.96 17.18
N ASP A 94 -1.63 -7.23 16.78
CA ASP A 94 -1.67 -8.34 17.73
C ASP A 94 -0.30 -8.57 18.41
N ALA A 95 -0.22 -9.61 19.24
CA ALA A 95 0.97 -9.95 20.01
C ALA A 95 2.18 -10.27 19.12
N ASP A 96 1.94 -10.95 17.99
CA ASP A 96 2.92 -11.38 16.98
C ASP A 96 3.29 -10.26 16.01
N GLY A 97 2.52 -9.18 16.02
CA GLY A 97 2.77 -7.98 15.23
C GLY A 97 2.12 -7.97 13.86
N GLN A 98 1.04 -8.73 13.69
CA GLN A 98 0.15 -8.66 12.55
C GLN A 98 -0.89 -7.56 12.77
N LEU A 99 -1.34 -6.91 11.69
CA LEU A 99 -2.32 -5.83 11.76
C LEU A 99 -3.66 -6.41 12.22
N ALA A 100 -4.15 -6.00 13.39
CA ALA A 100 -5.36 -6.54 13.99
C ALA A 100 -6.60 -5.69 13.65
N ALA A 101 -6.49 -4.36 13.69
CA ALA A 101 -7.58 -3.48 13.33
C ALA A 101 -7.10 -2.14 12.76
N VAL A 102 -7.99 -1.51 11.99
CA VAL A 102 -7.88 -0.12 11.56
C VAL A 102 -9.14 0.60 12.02
N GLU A 103 -9.01 1.47 13.01
CA GLU A 103 -10.09 2.35 13.46
C GLU A 103 -10.12 3.60 12.60
N ALA A 104 -11.19 3.76 11.85
CA ALA A 104 -11.43 4.88 10.94
C ALA A 104 -12.94 5.04 10.72
N GLN A 105 -13.34 6.02 9.90
CA GLN A 105 -14.72 6.16 9.45
C GLN A 105 -15.28 4.87 8.82
N GLU A 106 -14.42 4.14 8.11
CA GLU A 106 -14.71 2.81 7.59
C GLU A 106 -13.74 1.81 8.25
N PRO A 107 -14.14 1.19 9.38
CA PRO A 107 -13.24 0.36 10.17
C PRO A 107 -12.97 -1.00 9.53
N TRP A 108 -11.77 -1.50 9.80
CA TRP A 108 -11.30 -2.82 9.36
C TRP A 108 -10.86 -3.66 10.56
N GLY A 109 -11.06 -4.97 10.48
CA GLY A 109 -10.55 -5.95 11.43
C GLY A 109 -9.99 -7.17 10.71
N PHE A 110 -8.94 -7.76 11.26
CA PHE A 110 -8.25 -8.91 10.69
C PHE A 110 -7.98 -9.94 11.77
N LYS A 111 -8.10 -11.22 11.42
CA LYS A 111 -7.73 -12.33 12.29
C LYS A 111 -6.86 -13.30 11.53
N TYR A 112 -5.94 -13.95 12.24
CA TYR A 112 -4.96 -14.86 11.67
C TYR A 112 -4.98 -16.19 12.42
N ASP A 113 -4.55 -17.26 11.76
CA ASP A 113 -4.19 -18.52 12.42
C ASP A 113 -2.74 -18.49 12.91
N ASP A 114 -2.31 -19.58 13.56
CA ASP A 114 -0.96 -19.73 14.10
C ASP A 114 0.14 -19.77 13.01
N ASN A 115 -0.22 -20.06 11.76
CA ASN A 115 0.70 -20.04 10.61
C ASN A 115 0.77 -18.65 9.95
N GLY A 116 -0.02 -17.67 10.43
CA GLY A 116 -0.09 -16.32 9.90
C GLY A 116 -1.03 -16.16 8.70
N ASN A 117 -1.86 -17.16 8.39
CA ASN A 117 -2.88 -17.04 7.36
C ASN A 117 -4.06 -16.20 7.87
N MET A 118 -4.52 -15.23 7.08
CA MET A 118 -5.67 -14.41 7.47
C MET A 118 -6.97 -15.22 7.42
N LEU A 119 -7.58 -15.51 8.57
CA LEU A 119 -8.83 -16.27 8.71
C LEU A 119 -10.07 -15.44 8.39
N SER A 120 -10.04 -14.14 8.64
CA SER A 120 -11.19 -13.26 8.37
C SER A 120 -10.82 -11.81 8.16
N LEU A 121 -11.57 -11.17 7.28
CA LEU A 121 -11.55 -9.73 7.02
C LEU A 121 -12.91 -9.12 7.40
N THR A 122 -12.93 -8.25 8.41
CA THR A 122 -14.13 -7.52 8.81
C THR A 122 -14.07 -6.10 8.27
N TYR A 123 -15.06 -5.68 7.50
CA TYR A 123 -15.19 -4.33 6.97
C TYR A 123 -16.55 -3.75 7.33
N ARG A 124 -16.58 -2.65 8.09
CA ARG A 124 -17.83 -2.00 8.55
C ARG A 124 -18.82 -3.00 9.19
N GLY A 125 -18.31 -3.95 9.97
CA GLY A 125 -19.08 -5.02 10.62
C GLY A 125 -19.38 -6.25 9.74
N ASN A 126 -19.19 -6.17 8.42
CA ASN A 126 -19.33 -7.33 7.54
C ASN A 126 -18.06 -8.18 7.56
N THR A 127 -18.15 -9.45 7.96
CA THR A 127 -17.00 -10.34 8.08
C THR A 127 -16.96 -11.34 6.93
N ILE A 128 -15.86 -11.36 6.20
CA ILE A 128 -15.59 -12.28 5.10
C ILE A 128 -14.59 -13.32 5.60
N PRO A 129 -14.98 -14.60 5.72
CA PRO A 129 -14.08 -15.67 6.13
C PRO A 129 -13.14 -16.09 4.98
N MET A 130 -12.02 -16.68 5.35
CA MET A 130 -11.08 -17.31 4.43
C MET A 130 -10.70 -18.69 4.96
N GLU A 131 -10.49 -19.64 4.05
CA GLU A 131 -10.12 -21.00 4.40
C GLU A 131 -8.84 -21.39 3.67
N TYR A 132 -8.03 -22.23 4.31
CA TYR A 132 -6.74 -22.68 3.81
C TYR A 132 -6.66 -24.21 3.86
N ASN A 133 -5.89 -24.80 2.95
CA ASN A 133 -5.58 -26.22 3.03
C ASN A 133 -4.33 -26.48 3.88
N VAL A 134 -3.98 -27.75 4.07
CA VAL A 134 -2.81 -28.21 4.87
C VAL A 134 -1.45 -27.74 4.35
N MET A 135 -1.40 -27.05 3.21
CA MET A 135 -0.18 -26.47 2.63
C MET A 135 -0.21 -24.93 2.68
N ASP A 136 -1.04 -24.35 3.56
CA ASP A 136 -1.24 -22.89 3.71
C ASP A 136 -1.70 -22.18 2.43
N ARG A 137 -2.40 -22.90 1.53
CA ARG A 137 -2.97 -22.30 0.31
C ARG A 137 -4.42 -21.91 0.56
N ILE A 138 -4.76 -20.65 0.27
CA ILE A 138 -6.15 -20.18 0.34
C ILE A 138 -7.02 -21.02 -0.60
N VAL A 139 -8.08 -21.62 -0.08
CA VAL A 139 -9.05 -22.40 -0.87
C VAL A 139 -10.39 -21.68 -0.99
N LYS A 140 -10.71 -20.78 -0.05
CA LYS A 140 -11.97 -20.03 -0.02
C LYS A 140 -11.76 -18.59 0.43
N PHE A 141 -12.49 -17.66 -0.19
CA PHE A 141 -12.64 -16.26 0.25
C PHE A 141 -14.12 -15.88 0.16
N GLY A 142 -14.78 -15.69 1.30
CA GLY A 142 -16.23 -15.64 1.37
C GLY A 142 -16.83 -16.95 0.86
N GLU A 143 -17.66 -16.88 -0.18
CA GLU A 143 -18.19 -18.06 -0.89
C GLU A 143 -17.38 -18.45 -2.13
N GLY A 144 -16.39 -17.64 -2.52
CA GLY A 144 -15.62 -17.87 -3.73
C GLY A 144 -14.48 -18.86 -3.51
N MET A 145 -14.34 -19.81 -4.43
CA MET A 145 -13.32 -20.87 -4.37
C MET A 145 -12.08 -20.52 -5.19
N TYR A 146 -10.91 -20.89 -4.66
CA TYR A 146 -9.65 -20.89 -5.38
C TYR A 146 -9.38 -22.27 -6.02
N ARG A 147 -8.71 -22.26 -7.17
CA ARG A 147 -8.21 -23.48 -7.83
C ARG A 147 -6.75 -23.31 -8.21
N TYR A 148 -6.01 -24.39 -8.12
CA TYR A 148 -4.56 -24.42 -8.36
C TYR A 148 -4.20 -25.42 -9.46
N ASP A 149 -3.11 -25.17 -10.18
CA ASP A 149 -2.46 -26.19 -10.98
C ASP A 149 -1.57 -27.11 -10.11
N ASN A 150 -0.99 -28.15 -10.71
CA ASN A 150 -0.12 -29.09 -10.02
C ASN A 150 1.20 -28.46 -9.53
N ARG A 151 1.54 -27.25 -10.00
CA ARG A 151 2.71 -26.48 -9.54
C ARG A 151 2.36 -25.56 -8.36
N GLY A 152 1.09 -25.49 -7.97
CA GLY A 152 0.59 -24.62 -6.91
C GLY A 152 0.30 -23.19 -7.34
N LEU A 153 0.18 -22.92 -8.64
CA LEU A 153 -0.21 -21.60 -9.16
C LEU A 153 -1.74 -21.48 -9.19
N VAL A 154 -2.27 -20.32 -8.80
CA VAL A 154 -3.72 -20.03 -8.82
C VAL A 154 -4.21 -19.99 -10.27
N VAL A 155 -4.98 -20.99 -10.72
CA VAL A 155 -5.61 -20.99 -12.05
C VAL A 155 -7.02 -20.41 -12.04
N GLN A 156 -7.62 -20.27 -10.86
CA GLN A 156 -8.88 -19.56 -10.67
C GLN A 156 -8.95 -18.92 -9.28
N ASN A 157 -9.38 -17.66 -9.17
CA ASN A 157 -9.65 -17.03 -7.88
C ASN A 157 -11.13 -17.12 -7.47
N ALA A 158 -11.41 -16.63 -6.26
CA ALA A 158 -12.76 -16.54 -5.68
C ALA A 158 -13.80 -15.79 -6.54
N ARG A 159 -13.37 -14.98 -7.52
CA ARG A 159 -14.24 -14.24 -8.45
C ARG A 159 -14.37 -14.93 -9.81
N GLU A 160 -13.94 -16.18 -9.92
CA GLU A 160 -13.93 -16.99 -11.15
C GLU A 160 -13.08 -16.42 -12.28
N GLU A 161 -12.12 -15.56 -11.95
CA GLU A 161 -11.12 -15.09 -12.91
C GLU A 161 -10.13 -16.23 -13.14
N LYS A 162 -9.85 -16.56 -14.40
CA LYS A 162 -8.97 -17.66 -14.79
C LYS A 162 -7.62 -17.15 -15.23
N PHE A 163 -6.57 -17.84 -14.80
CA PHE A 163 -5.18 -17.47 -15.04
C PHE A 163 -4.44 -18.59 -15.78
N HIS A 164 -3.63 -18.22 -16.77
CA HIS A 164 -2.80 -19.15 -17.54
C HIS A 164 -1.34 -18.75 -17.43
N TYR A 165 -0.49 -19.71 -17.15
CA TYR A 165 0.95 -19.49 -16.95
C TYR A 165 1.75 -20.30 -17.97
N ASN A 166 2.86 -19.74 -18.44
CA ASN A 166 3.80 -20.51 -19.25
C ASN A 166 4.63 -21.49 -18.39
N ALA A 167 5.57 -22.21 -19.01
CA ALA A 167 6.44 -23.15 -18.32
C ALA A 167 7.33 -22.50 -17.22
N LYS A 168 7.67 -21.21 -17.37
CA LYS A 168 8.45 -20.42 -16.40
C LYS A 168 7.61 -19.90 -15.22
N GLY A 169 6.30 -20.15 -15.20
CA GLY A 169 5.40 -19.64 -14.17
C GLY A 169 4.98 -18.17 -14.36
N LEU A 170 5.22 -17.59 -15.55
CA LEU A 170 4.81 -16.21 -15.86
C LEU A 170 3.35 -16.20 -16.34
N LEU A 171 2.53 -15.27 -15.82
CA LEU A 171 1.13 -15.10 -16.18
C LEU A 171 1.01 -14.62 -17.63
N THR A 172 0.58 -15.48 -18.55
CA THR A 172 0.44 -15.14 -19.97
C THR A 172 -0.95 -14.68 -20.36
N ARG A 173 -1.98 -15.05 -19.59
CA ARG A 173 -3.37 -14.68 -19.88
C ARG A 173 -4.23 -14.67 -18.62
N ALA A 174 -5.04 -13.62 -18.46
CA ALA A 174 -6.09 -13.55 -17.45
C ALA A 174 -7.44 -13.34 -18.14
N THR A 175 -8.46 -14.11 -17.76
CA THR A 175 -9.79 -14.05 -18.39
C THR A 175 -10.92 -14.06 -17.36
N LYS A 176 -12.00 -13.35 -17.68
CA LYS A 176 -13.29 -13.47 -17.00
C LYS A 176 -14.41 -13.35 -18.02
N ARG A 177 -15.24 -14.39 -18.12
CA ARG A 177 -16.30 -14.49 -19.12
C ARG A 177 -17.21 -13.24 -19.07
N GLY A 178 -17.41 -12.61 -20.22
CA GLY A 178 -18.24 -11.41 -20.36
C GLY A 178 -17.67 -10.14 -19.71
N ARG A 179 -16.41 -10.15 -19.26
CA ARG A 179 -15.78 -9.02 -18.57
C ARG A 179 -14.46 -8.62 -19.24
N PHE A 180 -13.49 -9.53 -19.33
CA PHE A 180 -12.17 -9.24 -19.91
C PHE A 180 -11.43 -10.49 -20.42
N ASP A 181 -10.51 -10.27 -21.35
CA ASP A 181 -9.49 -11.22 -21.80
C ASP A 181 -8.20 -10.44 -22.07
N VAL A 182 -7.20 -10.63 -21.21
CA VAL A 182 -5.94 -9.87 -21.23
C VAL A 182 -4.78 -10.83 -21.45
N ARG A 183 -3.85 -10.46 -22.34
CA ARG A 183 -2.63 -11.22 -22.62
C ARG A 183 -1.39 -10.41 -22.24
N TYR A 184 -0.40 -11.10 -21.69
CA TYR A 184 0.87 -10.51 -21.28
C TYR A 184 2.02 -11.13 -22.07
N TYR A 185 2.99 -10.30 -22.40
CA TYR A 185 4.24 -10.68 -23.05
C TYR A 185 5.38 -10.17 -22.18
N TYR A 186 6.45 -10.94 -22.15
CA TYR A 186 7.63 -10.68 -21.32
C TYR A 186 8.85 -10.60 -22.23
N ASP A 187 9.79 -9.74 -21.85
CA ASP A 187 11.12 -9.60 -22.47
C ASP A 187 12.09 -10.73 -22.06
#